data_AF-A0A6P0IZE9-F1
#
_entry.id   AF-A0A6P0IZE9-F1
#
_cell.length_a   1.000
_cell.length_b   1.000
_cell.length_c   1.000
_cell.angle_alpha   90.00
_cell.angle_beta   90.00
_cell.angle_gamma   90.00
#
_symmetry.space_group_name_H-M   'P 1'
#
loop_
_entity.id
_entity.type
_entity.pdbx_description
1 polymer ?
#
loop_
_entity_poly.entity_id
_entity_poly.type
_entity_poly.pdbx_seq_one_letter_code
_entity_poly.pdbx_strand_id
1 'polypeptide(L)' 'MKIDHVHFYVRDATVFSDWLVNILGFQRVASGSSHHTYTEVVKSGSITFVISS' A
#
# COMPACT_ATOMS: atom_id res chain seq x y z
N MET A 1 -13.34 -5.03 -18.05
CA MET A 1 -13.11 -5.11 -16.60
C MET A 1 -11.70 -4.61 -16.31
N LYS A 2 -11.50 -3.73 -15.33
CA LYS A 2 -10.18 -3.28 -14.88
C LYS A 2 -10.07 -3.50 -13.37
N ILE A 3 -8.89 -3.84 -12.89
CA ILE A 3 -8.62 -3.95 -11.45
C ILE A 3 -8.50 -2.52 -10.91
N ASP A 4 -9.27 -2.21 -9.87
CA ASP A 4 -9.19 -0.91 -9.20
C ASP A 4 -7.96 -0.85 -8.27
N HIS A 5 -7.84 -1.83 -7.37
CA HIS A 5 -6.68 -2.03 -6.51
C HIS A 5 -6.57 -3.48 -6.03
N VAL A 6 -5.43 -3.82 -5.42
CA VAL A 6 -5.23 -5.05 -4.63
C VAL A 6 -4.98 -4.64 -3.18
N HIS A 7 -5.71 -5.26 -2.24
CA HIS A 7 -5.59 -4.97 -0.81
C HIS A 7 -4.86 -6.09 -0.08
N PHE A 8 -3.73 -5.77 0.55
CA PHE A 8 -2.94 -6.66 1.37
C PHE A 8 -3.20 -6.41 2.87
N TYR A 9 -3.39 -7.49 3.62
CA TYR A 9 -3.36 -7.48 5.08
C TYR A 9 -2.04 -8.08 5.55
N VAL A 10 -1.23 -7.29 6.22
CA VAL A 10 0.14 -7.63 6.62
C VAL A 10 0.36 -7.31 8.09
N ARG A 11 1.47 -7.78 8.67
CA ARG A 11 1.80 -7.48 10.07
C ARG A 11 2.17 -6.00 10.28
N ASP A 12 2.87 -5.41 9.31
CA ASP A 12 3.35 -4.03 9.37
C ASP A 12 3.23 -3.40 7.98
N ALA A 13 2.26 -2.51 7.81
CA ALA A 13 1.99 -1.86 6.54
C ALA A 13 3.10 -0.88 6.12
N THR A 14 3.82 -0.30 7.08
CA THR A 14 4.92 0.63 6.82
C THR A 14 6.11 -0.11 6.22
N VAL A 15 6.54 -1.21 6.86
CA VAL A 15 7.69 -2.00 6.39
C VAL A 15 7.42 -2.59 5.01
N PHE A 16 6.20 -3.09 4.76
CA PHE A 16 5.86 -3.65 3.46
C PHE A 16 5.76 -2.57 2.38
N SER A 17 5.18 -1.42 2.68
CA SER A 17 5.13 -0.29 1.72
C SER A 17 6.51 0.27 1.42
N ASP A 18 7.42 0.35 2.40
CA ASP A 18 8.82 0.76 2.18
C ASP A 18 9.54 -0.17 1.23
N TRP A 19 9.35 -1.48 1.39
CA TRP A 19 9.93 -2.46 0.48
C TRP A 19 9.40 -2.28 -0.95
N LEU A 20 8.09 -2.07 -1.14
CA LEU A 20 7.49 -1.83 -2.45
C LEU A 20 8.04 -0.57 -3.12
N VAL A 21 8.21 0.51 -2.34
CA VAL A 21 8.78 1.77 -2.85
C VAL A 21 10.24 1.60 -3.24
N ASN A 22 11.05 1.03 -2.36
CA ASN A 22 12.50 0.95 -2.54
C ASN A 22 12.93 -0.10 -3.58
N ILE A 23 12.22 -1.23 -3.67
CA ILE A 23 12.63 -2.36 -4.52
C ILE A 23 11.87 -2.40 -5.84
N LEU A 24 10.57 -2.07 -5.82
CA LEU A 24 9.72 -2.15 -7.02
C LEU A 24 9.41 -0.77 -7.63
N GLY A 25 9.91 0.32 -7.04
CA GLY A 25 9.74 1.68 -7.57
C GLY A 25 8.30 2.20 -7.45
N PHE A 26 7.50 1.66 -6.53
CA PHE A 26 6.19 2.22 -6.23
C PHE A 26 6.33 3.59 -5.57
N GLN A 27 5.27 4.39 -5.62
CA GLN A 27 5.19 5.71 -5.00
C GLN A 27 4.06 5.72 -3.97
N ARG A 28 4.33 6.24 -2.78
CA ARG A 28 3.28 6.50 -1.79
C ARG A 28 2.40 7.65 -2.26
N VAL A 29 1.09 7.44 -2.20
CA VAL A 29 0.10 8.44 -2.64
C VAL A 29 -0.89 8.83 -1.56
N ALA A 30 -1.12 7.97 -0.57
CA ALA A 30 -1.95 8.27 0.58
C ALA A 30 -1.62 7.31 1.73
N SER A 31 -1.89 7.74 2.96
CA SER A 31 -1.91 6.89 4.14
C SER A 31 -3.09 7.28 5.03
N GLY A 32 -3.49 6.37 5.91
CA GLY A 32 -4.57 6.58 6.86
C GLY A 32 -4.38 5.70 8.09
N SER A 33 -4.69 6.25 9.26
CA SER A 33 -4.61 5.53 10.52
C SER A 33 -5.94 5.60 11.26
N SER A 34 -6.24 4.53 11.99
CA SER A 34 -7.34 4.45 12.95
C SER A 34 -6.82 3.82 14.24
N HIS A 35 -7.66 3.74 15.28
CA HIS A 35 -7.30 3.11 16.56
C HIS A 35 -6.89 1.63 16.42
N HIS A 36 -7.27 0.96 15.33
CA HIS A 36 -7.10 -0.48 15.17
C HIS A 36 -6.31 -0.88 13.92
N THR A 37 -6.03 0.06 13.02
CA THR A 37 -5.44 -0.27 11.72
C THR A 37 -4.65 0.91 11.17
N TYR A 38 -3.48 0.62 10.63
CA TYR A 38 -2.70 1.53 9.81
C TYR A 38 -2.77 1.10 8.34
N THR A 39 -2.99 2.04 7.43
CA THR A 39 -3.15 1.77 6.00
C THR A 39 -2.26 2.67 5.16
N GLU A 40 -1.62 2.08 4.16
CA GLU A 40 -0.75 2.72 3.16
C GLU A 40 -1.31 2.45 1.77
N VAL A 41 -1.24 3.46 0.89
CA VAL A 41 -1.60 3.32 -0.52
C VAL A 41 -0.39 3.67 -1.36
N VAL A 42 0.02 2.72 -2.18
CA VAL A 42 1.15 2.87 -3.11
C VAL A 42 0.71 2.61 -4.56
N LYS A 43 1.31 3.34 -5.50
CA LYS A 43 1.01 3.23 -6.92
C LYS A 43 2.25 3.08 -7.79
N SER A 44 2.11 2.34 -8.88
CA SER A 44 3.08 2.27 -9.97
C SER A 44 2.32 2.22 -11.30
N GLY A 45 2.30 3.34 -12.03
CA GLY A 45 1.47 3.50 -13.22
C GLY A 45 -0.02 3.29 -12.93
N SER A 46 -0.63 2.29 -13.57
CA SER A 46 -2.04 1.92 -13.35
C SER A 46 -2.26 0.95 -12.18
N ILE A 47 -1.19 0.46 -11.53
CA ILE A 47 -1.27 -0.48 -10.41
C ILE A 47 -1.49 0.31 -9.12
N THR A 48 -2.50 -0.06 -8.36
CA THR A 48 -2.78 0.48 -7.02
C THR A 48 -2.77 -0.64 -6.00
N PHE A 49 -1.92 -0.51 -4.97
CA PHE A 49 -1.93 -1.39 -3.81
C PHE A 49 -2.37 -0.62 -2.57
N VAL A 50 -3.29 -1.22 -1.83
CA VAL A 50 -3.70 -0.80 -0.49
C VAL A 50 -3.13 -1.81 0.49
N ILE A 51 -2.51 -1.35 1.57
CA ILE A 51 -1.78 -2.21 2.51
C ILE A 51 -2.23 -1.83 3.90
N SER A 52 -2.77 -2.77 4.65
CA SER A 52 -3.24 -2.54 6.02
C SER A 52 -2.58 -3.50 7.01
N SER A 53 -2.33 -3.00 8.22
CA SER A 53 -1.87 -3.75 9.40
C SER A 53 -2.66 -3.35 10.63
#